data_AF-A0AA38FVR4-F1
#
_entry.id   AF-A0AA38FVR4-F1
#
_cell.length_a   1.000
_cell.length_b   1.000
_cell.length_c   1.000
_cell.angle_alpha   90.00
_cell.angle_beta   90.00
_cell.angle_gamma   90.00
#
_symmetry.space_group_name_H-M   'P 1'
#
loop_
_entity.id
_entity.type
_entity.pdbx_description
1 polymer ?
#
loop_
_entity_poly.entity_id
_entity_poly.type
_entity_poly.pdbx_seq_one_letter_code
_entity_poly.pdbx_strand_id
1 'polypeptide(L)'
;PQLSPQLGEIPRSTFQFDFDFERKILAEAEKGSQNWSRIALENPSRLKSEPSSLGSVDDQIISKYVVMGLNREAVSMAVTAFGDDPNK
;
A
#
# COMPACT_ATOMS: atom_id res chain seq x y z
N PRO A 1 10.90 -18.12 -28.71
CA PRO A 1 10.91 -17.72 -27.28
C PRO A 1 9.74 -16.76 -26.99
N GLN A 2 8.68 -17.26 -26.36
CA GLN A 2 7.57 -16.41 -25.92
C GLN A 2 7.96 -15.78 -24.58
N LEU A 3 8.18 -14.47 -24.58
CA LEU A 3 8.38 -13.71 -23.35
C LEU A 3 7.03 -13.68 -22.63
N SER A 4 6.92 -14.39 -21.51
CA SER A 4 5.79 -14.23 -20.59
C SER A 4 5.68 -12.75 -20.24
N PRO A 5 4.52 -12.10 -20.41
CA PRO A 5 4.34 -10.76 -19.87
C PRO A 5 4.41 -10.92 -18.35
N GLN A 6 5.56 -10.61 -17.77
CA GLN A 6 5.71 -10.32 -16.34
C GLN A 6 4.94 -9.01 -16.12
N LEU A 7 3.62 -9.08 -16.25
CA LEU A 7 2.69 -7.99 -16.05
C LEU A 7 2.53 -7.89 -14.54
N GLY A 8 3.60 -7.45 -13.87
CA GLY A 8 3.52 -7.03 -12.48
C GLY A 8 2.41 -6.00 -12.43
N GLU A 9 1.33 -6.34 -11.73
CA GLU A 9 0.15 -5.49 -11.68
C GLU A 9 0.58 -4.10 -11.21
N ILE A 10 0.49 -3.11 -12.10
CA ILE A 10 0.76 -1.72 -11.75
C ILE A 10 -0.33 -1.34 -10.75
N PRO A 11 0.02 -0.97 -9.50
CA PRO A 11 -0.98 -0.56 -8.53
C PRO A 11 -1.73 0.64 -9.08
N ARG A 12 -2.99 0.44 -9.46
CA ARG A 12 -3.85 1.53 -9.92
C ARG A 12 -4.32 2.25 -8.68
N SER A 13 -4.14 3.57 -8.65
CA SER A 13 -4.67 4.38 -7.57
C SER A 13 -6.20 4.31 -7.58
N THR A 14 -6.80 3.72 -6.56
CA THR A 14 -8.25 3.77 -6.32
C THR A 14 -8.62 5.08 -5.62
N PHE A 15 -8.19 6.21 -6.19
CA PHE A 15 -8.54 7.50 -5.65
C PHE A 15 -10.04 7.76 -5.85
N GLN A 16 -10.77 7.95 -4.75
CA GLN A 16 -12.16 8.33 -4.77
C GLN A 16 -12.27 9.81 -4.42
N PHE A 17 -12.78 10.60 -5.36
CA PHE A 17 -12.98 12.02 -5.14
C PHE A 17 -14.23 12.26 -4.29
N ASP A 18 -14.05 12.96 -3.17
CA ASP A 18 -15.14 13.35 -2.28
C ASP A 18 -15.45 14.85 -2.50
N PHE A 19 -16.49 15.12 -3.28
CA PHE A 19 -16.96 16.48 -3.57
C PHE A 19 -17.45 17.21 -2.31
N ASP A 20 -17.98 16.51 -1.30
CA ASP A 20 -18.39 17.13 -0.05
C ASP A 20 -17.16 17.64 0.73
N PHE A 21 -16.09 16.85 0.72
CA PHE A 21 -14.82 17.25 1.33
C PHE A 21 -14.15 18.40 0.58
N GLU A 22 -14.14 18.39 -0.76
CA GLU A 22 -13.66 19.50 -1.57
C GLU A 22 -14.41 20.80 -1.23
N ARG A 23 -15.74 20.75 -1.19
CA ARG A 23 -16.58 21.91 -0.82
C ARG A 23 -16.21 22.47 0.55
N LYS A 24 -15.95 21.61 1.54
CA LYS A 24 -15.50 22.03 2.88
C LYS A 24 -14.12 22.71 2.83
N ILE A 25 -13.18 22.19 2.04
CA ILE A 25 -11.87 22.82 1.84
C ILE A 25 -12.01 24.20 1.20
N LEU A 26 -12.80 24.32 0.14
CA LEU A 26 -13.01 25.59 -0.57
C LEU A 26 -13.62 26.64 0.35
N ALA A 27 -14.64 26.26 1.13
CA ALA A 27 -15.29 27.15 2.10
C ALA A 27 -14.35 27.60 3.22
N GLU A 28 -13.45 26.75 3.71
CA GLU A 28 -12.47 27.13 4.73
C GLU A 28 -11.34 28.00 4.16
N ALA A 29 -10.93 27.78 2.91
CA ALA A 29 -9.94 28.60 2.25
C ALA A 29 -10.40 30.06 2.05
N GLU A 30 -11.70 30.26 1.81
CA GLU A 30 -12.33 31.58 1.68
C GLU A 30 -12.48 32.31 3.03
N LYS A 31 -12.39 31.57 4.15
CA LYS A 31 -12.62 32.12 5.48
C LYS A 31 -11.39 32.88 5.99
N GLY A 32 -11.63 34.04 6.62
CA GLY A 32 -10.57 34.86 7.22
C GLY A 32 -9.83 34.20 8.40
N SER A 33 -10.35 33.10 8.94
CA SER A 33 -9.67 32.24 9.91
C SER A 33 -9.70 30.79 9.44
N GLN A 34 -8.55 30.28 8.99
CA GLN A 34 -8.42 28.95 8.41
C GLN A 34 -8.15 27.90 9.49
N ASN A 35 -9.01 26.88 9.59
CA ASN A 35 -8.98 25.83 10.61
C ASN A 35 -8.69 24.45 9.97
N TRP A 36 -7.55 24.35 9.29
CA TRP A 36 -7.11 23.13 8.59
C TRP A 36 -7.04 21.88 9.48
N SER A 37 -6.67 22.06 10.75
CA SER A 37 -6.56 20.97 11.72
C SER A 37 -7.89 20.25 11.96
N ARG A 38 -9.01 20.99 11.91
CA ARG A 38 -10.35 20.42 12.06
C ARG A 38 -10.76 19.61 10.83
N ILE A 39 -10.49 20.15 9.64
CA ILE A 39 -10.83 19.50 8.36
C ILE A 39 -10.07 18.20 8.17
N ALA A 40 -8.81 18.14 8.62
CA ALA A 40 -8.01 16.93 8.57
C ALA A 40 -8.57 15.81 9.47
N LEU A 41 -9.19 16.15 10.60
CA LEU A 41 -9.76 15.18 11.55
C LEU A 41 -11.15 14.68 11.13
N GLU A 42 -11.95 15.52 10.47
CA GLU A 42 -13.31 15.19 10.06
C GLU A 42 -13.39 14.29 8.82
N ASN A 43 -12.26 14.09 8.11
CA ASN A 43 -12.20 13.21 6.94
C ASN A 43 -11.52 11.87 7.24
N PRO A 44 -12.28 10.84 7.67
CA PRO A 44 -11.76 9.50 7.90
C PRO A 44 -11.44 8.73 6.61
N SER A 45 -11.68 9.27 5.42
CA SER A 45 -11.38 8.56 4.16
C SER A 45 -9.88 8.28 3.97
N ARG A 46 -8.99 8.99 4.67
CA ARG A 46 -7.56 8.63 4.74
C ARG A 46 -7.29 7.34 5.51
N LEU A 47 -8.24 6.86 6.33
CA LEU A 47 -8.13 5.61 7.09
C LEU A 47 -8.86 4.43 6.44
N LYS A 48 -9.64 4.67 5.38
CA LYS A 48 -9.92 3.62 4.38
C LYS A 48 -8.70 3.48 3.47
N SER A 49 -7.55 3.21 4.08
CA SER A 49 -6.74 2.15 3.50
C SER A 49 -7.67 0.93 3.45
N GLU A 50 -8.25 0.66 2.27
CA GLU A 50 -8.32 -0.73 1.84
C GLU A 50 -6.99 -1.37 2.24
N PRO A 51 -6.94 -2.65 2.68
CA PRO A 51 -5.67 -3.32 2.77
C PRO A 51 -5.09 -3.23 1.36
N SER A 52 -4.26 -2.21 1.13
CA SER A 52 -3.32 -2.24 0.06
C SER A 52 -2.66 -3.57 0.27
N SER A 53 -2.48 -4.28 -0.83
CA SER A 53 -1.56 -5.38 -0.87
C SER A 53 -0.14 -4.83 -0.60
N LEU A 54 0.11 -4.27 0.60
CA LEU A 54 1.13 -4.81 1.48
C LEU A 54 0.87 -6.32 1.51
N GLY A 55 1.33 -7.00 0.45
CA GLY A 55 1.86 -8.32 0.66
C GLY A 55 2.75 -8.16 1.87
N SER A 56 2.53 -9.01 2.88
CA SER A 56 3.33 -8.99 4.09
C SER A 56 4.79 -8.81 3.68
N VAL A 57 5.62 -8.11 4.45
CA VAL A 57 7.07 -8.08 4.18
C VAL A 57 7.57 -9.52 3.89
N ASP A 58 6.98 -10.49 4.59
CA ASP A 58 7.13 -11.92 4.35
C ASP A 58 6.72 -12.37 2.93
N ASP A 59 5.59 -11.92 2.37
CA ASP A 59 5.16 -12.25 1.01
C ASP A 59 6.12 -11.69 -0.04
N GLN A 60 6.70 -10.50 0.18
CA GLN A 60 7.70 -9.93 -0.73
C GLN A 60 9.01 -10.73 -0.68
N ILE A 61 9.44 -11.11 0.52
CA ILE A 61 10.63 -11.96 0.74
C ILE A 61 10.41 -13.35 0.11
N ILE A 62 9.27 -13.97 0.38
CA ILE A 62 8.90 -15.28 -0.16
C ILE A 62 8.87 -15.22 -1.69
N SER A 63 8.26 -14.17 -2.27
CA SER A 63 8.20 -13.97 -3.72
C SER A 63 9.59 -13.84 -4.36
N LYS A 64 10.51 -13.07 -3.75
CA LYS A 64 11.90 -12.94 -4.20
C LYS A 64 12.59 -14.30 -4.32
N TYR A 65 12.49 -15.15 -3.30
CA TYR A 65 13.14 -16.46 -3.28
C TYR A 65 12.45 -17.49 -4.19
N VAL A 66 11.13 -17.40 -4.35
CA VAL A 66 10.40 -18.24 -5.32
C VAL A 66 10.81 -17.93 -6.75
N VAL A 67 11.01 -16.66 -7.10
CA VAL A 67 11.54 -16.25 -8.42
C VAL A 67 12.96 -16.78 -8.65
N MET A 68 13.75 -16.95 -7.57
CA MET A 68 15.07 -17.60 -7.62
C MET A 68 14.99 -19.14 -7.77
N GLY A 69 13.79 -19.70 -7.87
CA GLY A 69 13.55 -21.13 -8.06
C GLY A 69 13.44 -21.94 -6.78
N LEU A 70 13.34 -21.29 -5.62
CA LEU A 70 13.16 -21.98 -4.33
C LEU A 70 11.68 -22.30 -4.08
N ASN A 71 11.43 -23.37 -3.31
CA ASN A 71 10.07 -23.76 -2.96
C ASN A 71 9.44 -22.77 -1.97
N ARG A 72 8.20 -22.34 -2.27
CA ARG A 72 7.45 -21.33 -1.50
C ARG A 72 7.26 -21.74 -0.04
N GLU A 73 6.87 -22.96 0.22
CA GLU A 73 6.58 -23.46 1.57
C GLU A 73 7.86 -23.53 2.41
N ALA A 74 8.96 -24.01 1.84
CA ALA A 74 10.26 -24.07 2.50
C ALA A 74 10.77 -22.66 2.86
N VAL A 75 10.64 -21.70 1.93
CA VAL A 75 11.03 -20.30 2.17
C VAL A 75 10.15 -19.67 3.25
N SER A 76 8.83 -19.87 3.19
CA SER A 76 7.91 -19.34 4.20
C SER A 76 8.27 -19.83 5.60
N MET A 77 8.56 -21.13 5.77
CA MET A 77 9.00 -21.68 7.04
C MET A 77 10.33 -21.08 7.50
N ALA A 78 11.30 -20.92 6.60
CA ALA A 78 12.61 -20.36 6.93
C ALA A 78 12.52 -18.89 7.34
N VAL A 79 11.73 -18.08 6.63
CA VAL A 79 11.51 -16.66 6.94
C VAL A 79 10.80 -16.52 8.30
N THR A 80 9.82 -17.37 8.60
CA THR A 80 9.18 -17.37 9.94
C THR A 80 10.15 -17.78 11.05
N ALA A 81 11.06 -18.73 10.79
CA ALA A 81 11.97 -19.26 11.80
C ALA A 81 13.20 -18.37 12.04
N PHE A 82 13.73 -17.73 11.00
CA PHE A 82 15.03 -17.04 11.02
C PHE A 82 14.96 -15.57 10.58
N GLY A 83 13.85 -15.12 10.00
CA GLY A 83 13.76 -13.83 9.33
C GLY A 83 14.51 -13.81 7.98
N ASP A 84 14.54 -12.64 7.34
CA ASP A 84 15.39 -12.37 6.18
C ASP A 84 16.59 -11.52 6.63
N ASP A 85 17.79 -12.11 6.65
CA ASP A 85 19.03 -11.43 7.00
C ASP A 85 19.99 -11.45 5.79
N PRO A 86 20.24 -10.31 5.14
CA PRO A 86 21.12 -10.26 3.97
C PRO A 86 22.61 -10.40 4.31
N ASN A 87 22.99 -10.37 5.59
CA ASN A 87 24.39 -10.40 6.03
C ASN A 87 24.79 -11.70 6.75
N LYS A 88 23.91 -12.71 6.76
CA LYS A 88 24.15 -14.01 7.36
C LYS A 88 24.36 -15.13 6.35
#